data_AF-A0A3F3GY76-F1
#
_entry.id   AF-A0A3F3GY76-F1
#
_cell.length_a   1.000
_cell.length_b   1.000
_cell.length_c   1.000
_cell.angle_alpha   90.00
_cell.angle_beta   90.00
_cell.angle_gamma   90.00
#
_symmetry.space_group_name_H-M   'P 1'
#
loop_
_entity.id
_entity.type
_entity.pdbx_description
1 polymer ?
#
loop_
_entity_poly.entity_id
_entity_poly.type
_entity_poly.pdbx_seq_one_letter_code
_entity_poly.pdbx_strand_id
1 'polypeptide(L)'
;MFIVHLKGFSMAEQYQLPIDGNWNQDDIIAVSNLIDAVLQVYEGGCDREYLLTTYRRFLTVIPSKSEQKAFDRDFEQQTGRSIYQTMKLTDKPVKRVLVND
;
A
#
# COMPACT_ATOMS: atom_id res chain seq x y z
N MET A 1 13.76 5.65 -14.10
CA MET A 1 12.51 6.21 -13.56
C MET A 1 11.36 5.38 -14.13
N PHE A 2 10.86 4.42 -13.36
CA PHE A 2 9.73 3.61 -13.78
C PHE A 2 8.45 4.29 -13.31
N ILE A 3 7.76 4.97 -14.21
CA ILE A 3 6.39 5.42 -13.97
C ILE A 3 5.50 4.21 -14.24
N VAL A 4 4.99 3.57 -13.19
CA VAL A 4 4.03 2.47 -13.34
C VAL A 4 2.71 3.07 -13.85
N HIS A 5 2.36 2.81 -15.10
CA HIS A 5 1.10 3.25 -15.70
C HIS A 5 0.01 2.21 -15.40
N LEU A 6 -0.60 2.31 -14.22
CA LEU A 6 -1.74 1.47 -13.83
C LEU A 6 -2.99 1.98 -14.56
N LYS A 7 -3.57 1.12 -15.40
CA LYS A 7 -4.81 1.41 -16.14
C LYS A 7 -5.98 1.48 -15.16
N GLY A 8 -6.46 2.69 -14.91
CA GLY A 8 -7.81 2.95 -14.40
C GLY A 8 -7.92 3.30 -12.92
N PHE A 9 -7.32 4.41 -12.48
CA PHE A 9 -7.82 5.20 -11.34
C PHE A 9 -7.24 6.63 -11.43
N SER A 10 -8.03 7.64 -11.06
CA SER A 10 -7.70 9.06 -11.23
C SER A 10 -6.44 9.44 -10.43
N MET A 11 -5.50 10.10 -11.09
CA MET A 11 -4.20 10.49 -10.56
C MET A 11 -4.31 11.71 -9.62
N ALA A 12 -3.96 11.56 -8.34
CA ALA A 12 -3.45 12.68 -7.53
C ALA A 12 -2.76 12.25 -6.22
N GLU A 13 -1.86 11.26 -6.23
CA GLU A 13 -0.77 11.14 -5.25
C GLU A 13 0.22 10.08 -5.77
N GLN A 14 1.21 10.53 -6.56
CA GLN A 14 2.19 9.67 -7.22
C GLN A 14 3.24 9.20 -6.21
N TYR A 15 2.95 8.14 -5.44
CA TYR A 15 4.02 7.48 -4.69
C TYR A 15 5.04 6.88 -5.66
N GLN A 16 6.28 7.32 -5.56
CA GLN A 16 7.37 6.76 -6.34
C GLN A 16 7.95 5.59 -5.55
N LEU A 17 7.76 4.37 -6.06
CA LEU A 17 8.36 3.19 -5.46
C LEU A 17 9.89 3.35 -5.39
N PRO A 18 10.52 3.00 -4.26
CA PRO A 18 11.97 2.97 -4.17
C PRO A 18 12.51 2.00 -5.22
N ILE A 19 13.58 2.42 -5.92
CA ILE A 19 14.25 1.57 -6.90
C ILE A 19 15.05 0.52 -6.12
N ASP A 20 14.50 -0.69 -6.01
CA ASP A 20 15.23 -1.88 -5.57
C ASP A 20 15.56 -2.74 -6.79
N GLY A 21 16.85 -2.98 -7.02
CA GLY A 21 17.31 -3.79 -8.16
C GLY A 21 17.00 -5.28 -8.03
N ASN A 22 16.52 -5.74 -6.87
CA ASN A 22 16.20 -7.14 -6.62
C ASN A 22 14.73 -7.50 -6.89
N TRP A 23 13.86 -6.51 -7.11
CA TRP A 23 12.44 -6.78 -7.34
C TRP A 23 12.18 -7.22 -8.77
N ASN A 24 11.50 -8.36 -8.91
CA ASN A 24 10.97 -8.79 -10.19
C ASN A 24 9.61 -8.12 -10.49
N GLN A 25 9.02 -8.44 -11.63
CA GLN A 25 7.73 -7.87 -12.02
C GLN A 25 6.59 -8.20 -11.05
N ASP A 26 6.54 -9.42 -10.51
CA ASP A 26 5.50 -9.83 -9.57
C ASP A 26 5.65 -9.11 -8.22
N ASP A 27 6.89 -8.84 -7.80
CA ASP A 27 7.19 -8.07 -6.59
C ASP A 27 6.68 -6.63 -6.73
N ILE A 28 6.95 -6.00 -7.86
CA ILE A 28 6.44 -4.65 -8.17
C ILE A 28 4.92 -4.63 -8.12
N ILE A 29 4.25 -5.60 -8.75
CA ILE A 29 2.79 -5.72 -8.73
C ILE A 29 2.28 -5.90 -7.30
N ALA A 30 2.91 -6.76 -6.50
CA ALA A 30 2.51 -7.01 -5.12
C ALA A 30 2.57 -5.74 -4.26
N VAL A 31 3.64 -4.94 -4.39
CA VAL A 31 3.80 -3.69 -3.65
C VAL A 31 2.82 -2.63 -4.15
N SER A 32 2.67 -2.45 -5.47
CA SER A 32 1.70 -1.52 -6.05
C SER A 32 0.27 -1.79 -5.60
N ASN A 33 -0.15 -3.06 -5.57
CA ASN A 33 -1.49 -3.43 -5.12
C ASN A 33 -1.76 -3.05 -3.65
N LEU A 34 -0.75 -3.13 -2.77
CA LEU A 34 -0.90 -2.67 -1.38
C LEU A 34 -1.05 -1.14 -1.34
N ILE A 35 -0.20 -0.41 -2.06
CA ILE A 35 -0.25 1.06 -2.12
C ILE A 35 -1.64 1.52 -2.58
N ASP A 36 -2.16 0.94 -3.66
CA ASP A 36 -3.50 1.27 -4.17
C ASP A 36 -4.59 0.95 -3.15
N ALA A 37 -4.53 -0.20 -2.49
CA ALA A 37 -5.50 -0.59 -1.47
C ALA A 37 -5.48 0.38 -0.28
N VAL A 38 -4.30 0.83 0.14
CA VAL A 38 -4.15 1.82 1.22
C VAL A 38 -4.72 3.17 0.80
N LEU A 39 -4.39 3.69 -0.39
CA LEU A 39 -4.94 4.95 -0.89
C LEU A 39 -6.48 4.90 -0.98
N GLN A 40 -7.04 3.80 -1.46
CA GLN A 40 -8.49 3.59 -1.50
C GLN A 40 -9.14 3.74 -0.11
N VAL A 41 -8.49 3.29 0.98
CA VAL A 41 -9.01 3.47 2.35
C VAL A 41 -9.21 4.96 2.69
N TYR A 42 -8.36 5.84 2.18
CA TYR A 42 -8.44 7.29 2.40
C TYR A 42 -9.42 8.00 1.46
N GLU A 43 -9.69 7.45 0.27
CA GLU A 43 -10.56 8.09 -0.74
C GLU A 43 -12.04 7.71 -0.61
N GLY A 44 -12.35 6.53 -0.07
CA GLY A 44 -13.73 6.07 0.01
C GLY A 44 -13.89 4.65 0.54
N GLY A 45 -12.80 4.00 0.90
CA GLY A 45 -12.73 2.70 1.56
C GLY A 45 -12.22 1.59 0.67
N CYS A 46 -11.69 0.56 1.34
CA CYS A 46 -11.24 -0.68 0.71
C CYS A 46 -11.93 -1.88 1.35
N ASP A 47 -12.18 -2.94 0.58
CA ASP A 47 -12.58 -4.22 1.14
C ASP A 47 -11.49 -4.74 2.09
N ARG A 48 -11.89 -5.19 3.29
CA ARG A 48 -10.94 -5.62 4.33
C ARG A 48 -10.16 -6.86 3.91
N GLU A 49 -10.79 -7.80 3.22
CA GLU A 49 -10.13 -9.03 2.78
C GLU A 49 -9.12 -8.76 1.67
N TYR A 50 -9.47 -7.88 0.73
CA TYR A 50 -8.54 -7.42 -0.30
C TYR A 50 -7.31 -6.74 0.31
N LEU A 51 -7.50 -5.79 1.22
CA LEU A 51 -6.41 -5.08 1.91
C LEU A 51 -5.49 -6.03 2.70
N LEU A 52 -6.06 -6.98 3.43
CA LEU A 52 -5.28 -8.00 4.14
C LEU A 52 -4.50 -8.90 3.17
N THR A 53 -5.07 -9.22 2.02
CA THR A 53 -4.45 -10.07 1.01
C THR A 53 -3.27 -9.38 0.34
N THR A 54 -3.43 -8.12 -0.08
CA THR A 54 -2.33 -7.33 -0.65
C THR A 54 -1.24 -7.07 0.37
N TYR A 55 -1.59 -6.82 1.63
CA TYR A 55 -0.60 -6.69 2.71
C TYR A 55 0.23 -7.96 2.92
N ARG A 56 -0.40 -9.15 2.91
CA ARG A 56 0.33 -10.43 3.00
C ARG A 56 1.30 -10.61 1.83
N ARG A 57 0.93 -10.21 0.61
CA ARG A 57 1.81 -10.25 -0.56
C ARG A 57 2.97 -9.27 -0.44
N PHE A 58 2.72 -8.05 0.02
CA PHE A 58 3.78 -7.10 0.34
C PHE A 58 4.79 -7.67 1.35
N LEU A 59 4.34 -8.37 2.39
CA LEU A 59 5.22 -8.99 3.38
C LEU A 59 6.11 -10.11 2.81
N THR A 60 5.75 -10.72 1.67
CA THR A 60 6.64 -11.68 1.00
C THR A 60 7.75 -11.00 0.21
N VAL A 61 7.53 -9.76 -0.24
CA VAL A 61 8.53 -8.94 -0.93
C VAL A 61 9.45 -8.26 0.09
N ILE A 62 8.89 -7.67 1.14
CA ILE A 62 9.63 -6.96 2.19
C ILE A 62 9.39 -7.65 3.55
N PRO A 63 10.07 -8.77 3.86
CA PRO A 63 9.85 -9.52 5.09
C PRO A 63 10.42 -8.83 6.34
N SER A 64 11.41 -7.95 6.17
CA SER A 64 12.08 -7.27 7.27
C SER A 64 11.20 -6.16 7.87
N LYS A 65 10.89 -6.25 9.16
CA LYS A 65 10.11 -5.21 9.87
C LYS A 65 10.76 -3.84 9.87
N SER A 66 12.10 -3.75 9.89
CA SER A 66 12.79 -2.46 9.85
C SER A 66 12.67 -1.81 8.47
N GLU A 67 12.72 -2.62 7.41
CA GLU A 67 12.57 -2.18 6.04
C GLU A 67 11.12 -1.76 5.75
N GLN A 68 10.13 -2.52 6.23
CA GLN A 68 8.71 -2.13 6.17
C GLN A 68 8.47 -0.76 6.83
N LYS A 69 9.09 -0.49 7.99
CA LYS A 69 8.99 0.81 8.67
C LYS A 69 9.67 1.95 7.89
N ALA A 70 10.77 1.66 7.22
CA ALA A 70 11.45 2.64 6.36
C ALA A 70 10.58 2.96 5.13
N PHE A 71 10.01 1.92 4.52
CA PHE A 71 9.09 2.03 3.39
C PHE A 71 7.84 2.83 3.77
N ASP A 72 7.17 2.49 4.88
CA ASP A 72 5.99 3.23 5.37
C ASP A 72 6.30 4.70 5.65
N ARG A 73 7.48 5.01 6.19
CA ARG A 73 7.90 6.40 6.44
C ARG A 73 8.11 7.19 5.15
N ASP A 74 8.75 6.58 4.15
CA ASP A 74 8.93 7.21 2.84
C ASP A 74 7.58 7.41 2.13
N PHE A 75 6.71 6.41 2.17
CA PHE A 75 5.34 6.50 1.70
C PHE A 75 4.55 7.65 2.37
N GLU A 76 4.64 7.75 3.70
CA GLU A 76 4.01 8.81 4.48
C GLU A 76 4.58 10.20 4.15
N GLN A 77 5.89 10.31 3.91
CA GLN A 77 6.50 11.58 3.48
C GLN A 77 6.01 12.04 2.10
N GLN A 78 5.77 11.10 1.18
CA GLN A 78 5.35 11.41 -0.19
C GLN A 78 3.83 11.63 -0.32
N THR A 79 3.03 10.96 0.51
CA THR A 79 1.56 10.93 0.36
C THR A 79 0.79 11.42 1.59
N GLY A 80 1.44 11.64 2.72
CA GLY A 80 0.76 11.93 3.99
C GLY A 80 -0.14 10.79 4.50
N ARG A 81 -0.05 9.58 3.93
CA ARG A 81 -0.83 8.40 4.33
C ARG A 81 0.09 7.37 4.99
N SER A 82 -0.44 6.52 5.88
CA SER A 82 0.35 5.50 6.58
C SER A 82 -0.24 4.11 6.39
N ILE A 83 0.58 3.20 5.88
CA ILE A 83 0.29 1.77 5.76
C ILE A 83 0.05 1.20 7.17
N TYR A 84 0.91 1.53 8.13
CA TYR A 84 0.76 1.02 9.50
C TYR A 84 -0.56 1.41 10.14
N GLN A 85 -0.97 2.68 10.02
CA GLN A 85 -2.25 3.14 10.58
C GLN A 85 -3.42 2.48 9.86
N THR A 86 -3.38 2.36 8.52
CA THR A 86 -4.40 1.65 7.74
C THR A 86 -4.55 0.19 8.17
N MET A 87 -3.44 -0.51 8.42
CA MET A 87 -3.50 -1.92 8.85
C MET A 87 -4.11 -2.08 10.25
N LYS A 88 -3.90 -1.14 11.17
CA LYS A 88 -4.57 -1.17 12.49
C LYS A 88 -6.10 -1.11 12.39
N LEU A 89 -6.63 -0.41 11.40
CA LEU A 89 -8.09 -0.34 11.21
C LEU A 89 -8.69 -1.71 10.87
N THR A 90 -7.88 -2.65 10.35
CA THR A 90 -8.30 -4.02 10.04
C THR A 90 -8.49 -4.91 11.27
N ASP A 91 -8.08 -4.46 12.47
CA ASP A 91 -8.28 -5.21 13.72
C ASP A 91 -9.78 -5.30 14.09
N LYS A 92 -10.59 -4.36 13.60
CA LYS A 92 -12.04 -4.39 13.75
C LYS A 92 -12.66 -5.36 12.73
N PRO A 93 -13.73 -6.11 13.10
CA PRO A 93 -14.43 -7.01 12.19
C PRO A 93 -15.39 -6.25 11.26
N VAL A 94 -14.84 -5.40 10.40
CA VAL A 94 -15.60 -4.62 9.39
C VAL A 94 -15.43 -5.21 8.00
N LYS A 95 -16.45 -5.10 7.14
CA LYS A 95 -16.34 -5.55 5.74
C LYS A 95 -15.50 -4.58 4.90
N ARG A 96 -15.61 -3.28 5.17
CA ARG A 96 -14.92 -2.20 4.47
C ARG A 96 -14.16 -1.35 5.48
N VAL A 97 -12.94 -0.96 5.14
CA VAL A 97 -12.04 -0.15 5.98
C VAL A 97 -12.00 1.28 5.45
N LEU A 98 -12.14 2.26 6.34
CA LEU A 98 -12.24 3.69 6.06
C LEU A 98 -11.46 4.47 7.13
N VAL A 99 -10.84 5.60 6.78
CA VAL A 99 -10.14 6.46 7.77
C VAL A 99 -11.09 7.34 8.59
N ASN A 100 -12.28 7.67 8.06
CA ASN A 100 -13.22 8.61 8.67
C ASN A 100 -14.46 7.95 9.34
N ASP A 101 -14.31 6.79 9.99
CA ASP A 101 -15.38 6.24 10.83
C ASP A 101 -15.63 7.10 12.08
#